data_AF-A0A7S3MMR8-F1
#
_entry.id   AF-A0A7S3MMR8-F1
#
_cell.length_a   1.000
_cell.length_b   1.000
_cell.length_c   1.000
_cell.angle_alpha   90.00
_cell.angle_beta   90.00
_cell.angle_gamma   90.00
#
_symmetry.space_group_name_H-M   'P 1'
#
loop_
_entity.id
_entity.type
_entity.pdbx_description
1 polymer ?
#
loop_
_entity_poly.entity_id
_entity_poly.type
_entity_poly.pdbx_seq_one_letter_code
_entity_poly.pdbx_strand_id
1 'polypeptide(L)'
;VKVYSFKASKRPMASPTPDEQFHFVALELDDEYLFVLLVAGLLTFEALLVGFILPGKARNQVYRSKEMEGKIEMLHLTETGRELRNVIGGYPDHGNGRFSTADMISYAQWYKMNRATRIHRNFLEQLPIAVVLTLVSGMQWPIVTYIVTALLQSLAQ
;
A
#
# COMPACT_ATOMS: atom_id res chain seq x y z
N VAL A 1 -26.35 14.93 5.48
CA VAL A 1 -27.06 13.63 5.51
C VAL A 1 -28.56 13.89 5.51
N LYS A 2 -29.26 13.60 4.42
CA LYS A 2 -30.73 13.51 4.42
C LYS A 2 -31.10 12.03 4.43
N VAL A 3 -31.89 11.62 5.43
CA VAL A 3 -32.38 10.24 5.55
C VAL A 3 -33.65 10.13 4.72
N TYR A 4 -33.58 9.37 3.63
CA TYR A 4 -34.75 9.05 2.81
C TYR A 4 -35.24 7.64 3.12
N SER A 5 -36.53 7.51 3.44
CA SER A 5 -37.19 6.21 3.57
C SER A 5 -37.60 5.71 2.18
N PHE A 6 -36.90 4.69 1.68
CA PHE A 6 -37.29 4.00 0.47
C PHE A 6 -38.19 2.80 0.80
N LYS A 7 -39.40 2.78 0.23
CA LYS A 7 -40.21 1.56 0.18
C LYS A 7 -39.59 0.61 -0.83
N ALA A 8 -39.02 -0.49 -0.35
CA ALA A 8 -38.40 -1.51 -1.17
C ALA A 8 -39.35 -2.01 -2.28
N SER A 9 -38.79 -2.14 -3.49
CA SER A 9 -39.47 -2.65 -4.68
C SER A 9 -39.92 -4.10 -4.48
N LYS A 10 -41.15 -4.38 -4.93
CA LYS A 10 -41.86 -5.66 -4.83
C LYS A 10 -41.06 -6.81 -5.45
N ARG A 11 -40.27 -7.53 -4.65
CA ARG A 11 -40.02 -8.95 -4.88
C ARG A 11 -40.88 -9.75 -3.91
N PRO A 12 -41.54 -10.85 -4.33
CA PRO A 12 -42.28 -11.70 -3.42
C PRO A 12 -41.26 -12.54 -2.62
N MET A 13 -40.65 -11.93 -1.62
CA MET A 13 -40.09 -12.68 -0.50
C MET A 13 -41.14 -12.73 0.60
N ALA A 14 -41.17 -13.86 1.33
CA ALA A 14 -42.08 -14.13 2.42
C ALA A 14 -42.29 -12.90 3.31
N SER A 15 -43.54 -12.68 3.73
CA SER A 15 -43.97 -11.49 4.46
C SER A 15 -43.00 -11.16 5.60
N PRO A 16 -42.31 -9.99 5.56
CA PRO A 16 -41.45 -9.58 6.66
C PRO A 16 -42.31 -9.41 7.92
N THR A 17 -41.82 -9.91 9.06
CA THR A 17 -42.45 -9.67 10.36
C THR A 17 -42.44 -8.16 10.66
N PRO A 18 -43.41 -7.62 11.42
CA PRO A 18 -43.61 -6.17 11.63
C PRO A 18 -42.39 -5.40 12.19
N ASP A 19 -41.42 -6.14 12.70
CA ASP A 19 -40.26 -5.72 13.46
C ASP A 19 -38.97 -5.55 12.60
N GLU A 20 -38.96 -5.99 11.34
CA GLU A 20 -37.81 -5.79 10.43
C GLU A 20 -38.02 -4.59 9.47
N GLN A 21 -37.97 -3.37 10.01
CA GLN A 21 -37.80 -2.17 9.18
C GLN A 21 -36.30 -1.96 8.88
N PHE A 22 -35.87 -2.32 7.68
CA PHE A 22 -34.53 -1.98 7.20
C PHE A 22 -34.44 -0.48 6.92
N HIS A 23 -33.68 0.25 7.74
CA HIS A 23 -33.34 1.65 7.51
C HIS A 23 -32.19 1.74 6.51
N PHE A 24 -32.50 2.00 5.25
CA PHE A 24 -31.50 2.31 4.25
C PHE A 24 -31.10 3.79 4.37
N VAL A 25 -29.81 4.05 4.58
CA VAL A 25 -29.24 5.40 4.55
C VAL A 25 -28.57 5.56 3.19
N ALA A 26 -29.16 6.38 2.31
CA ALA A 26 -28.52 6.78 1.07
C ALA A 26 -27.55 7.94 1.35
N LEU A 27 -26.28 7.76 0.97
CA LEU A 27 -25.27 8.81 1.00
C LEU A 27 -25.22 9.45 -0.39
N GLU A 28 -25.70 10.68 -0.49
CA GLU A 28 -25.41 11.56 -1.63
C GLU A 28 -24.06 12.24 -1.36
N LEU A 29 -23.13 12.06 -2.29
CA LEU A 29 -21.82 12.71 -2.27
C LEU A 29 -21.86 13.90 -3.22
N ASP A 30 -21.28 15.01 -2.79
CA ASP A 30 -21.13 16.20 -3.64
C ASP A 30 -20.21 15.88 -4.83
N ASP A 31 -20.43 16.56 -5.97
CA ASP A 31 -19.63 16.36 -7.19
C ASP A 31 -18.14 16.64 -6.93
N GLU A 32 -17.83 17.55 -6.00
CA GLU A 32 -16.49 17.90 -5.58
C GLU A 32 -15.76 16.77 -4.83
N TYR A 33 -16.49 15.76 -4.33
CA TYR A 33 -15.89 14.59 -3.68
C TYR A 33 -15.01 13.77 -4.64
N LEU A 34 -15.24 13.89 -5.95
CA LEU A 34 -14.38 13.29 -6.97
C LEU A 34 -12.91 13.75 -6.83
N PHE A 35 -12.68 15.02 -6.48
CA PHE A 35 -11.33 15.54 -6.27
C PHE A 35 -10.67 14.94 -5.02
N VAL A 36 -11.45 14.66 -3.98
CA VAL A 36 -10.97 13.96 -2.78
C VAL A 36 -10.50 12.54 -3.14
N LEU A 37 -11.29 11.82 -3.94
CA LEU A 37 -10.91 10.48 -4.43
C LEU A 37 -9.66 10.52 -5.30
N LEU A 38 -9.53 11.52 -6.16
CA LEU A 38 -8.37 11.70 -7.02
C LEU A 38 -7.11 11.94 -6.19
N VAL A 39 -7.15 12.85 -5.22
CA VAL A 39 -6.00 13.15 -4.34
C VAL A 39 -5.65 11.94 -3.46
N ALA A 40 -6.63 11.23 -2.92
CA ALA A 40 -6.38 9.97 -2.20
C ALA A 40 -5.72 8.91 -3.10
N GLY A 41 -6.16 8.82 -4.36
CA GLY A 41 -5.53 7.97 -5.37
C GLY A 41 -4.07 8.36 -5.63
N LEU A 42 -3.79 9.65 -5.83
CA LEU A 42 -2.44 10.16 -6.04
C LEU A 42 -1.51 9.86 -4.85
N LEU A 43 -1.97 10.02 -3.62
CA LEU A 43 -1.24 9.64 -2.41
C LEU A 43 -0.81 8.16 -2.44
N THR A 44 -1.74 7.26 -2.79
CA THR A 44 -1.43 5.82 -2.87
C THR A 44 -0.50 5.49 -4.04
N PHE A 45 -0.63 6.20 -5.16
CA PHE A 45 0.24 6.03 -6.31
C PHE A 45 1.68 6.50 -6.02
N GLU A 46 1.83 7.61 -5.30
CA GLU A 46 3.12 8.10 -4.80
C GLU A 46 3.80 7.06 -3.90
N ALA A 47 3.06 6.41 -3.00
CA ALA A 47 3.58 5.32 -2.17
C ALA A 47 4.19 4.20 -3.00
N LEU A 48 3.50 3.83 -4.09
CA LEU A 48 3.95 2.82 -5.03
C LEU A 48 5.25 3.24 -5.71
N LEU A 49 5.33 4.48 -6.22
CA LEU A 49 6.55 5.01 -6.84
C LEU A 49 7.72 5.05 -5.87
N VAL A 50 7.52 5.55 -4.65
CA VAL A 50 8.55 5.59 -3.59
C VAL A 50 9.09 4.19 -3.32
N GLY A 51 8.21 3.18 -3.27
CA GLY A 51 8.59 1.77 -3.10
C GLY A 51 9.46 1.23 -4.24
N PHE A 52 9.12 1.52 -5.49
CA PHE A 52 9.93 1.08 -6.63
C PHE A 52 11.27 1.82 -6.73
N ILE A 53 11.26 3.13 -6.48
CA ILE A 53 12.43 4.00 -6.70
C ILE A 53 13.47 3.86 -5.59
N LEU A 54 13.05 3.83 -4.32
CA LEU A 54 14.00 3.82 -3.19
C LEU A 54 14.42 2.39 -2.82
N PRO A 55 13.59 1.57 -2.14
CA PRO A 55 14.00 0.23 -1.78
C PRO A 55 14.15 -0.67 -3.02
N GLY A 56 13.30 -0.54 -4.05
CA GLY A 56 13.42 -1.34 -5.28
C GLY A 56 14.77 -1.16 -5.98
N LYS A 57 15.24 0.08 -6.15
CA LYS A 57 16.56 0.37 -6.76
C LYS A 57 17.71 -0.09 -5.86
N ALA A 58 17.67 0.24 -4.57
CA ALA A 58 18.73 -0.16 -3.63
C ALA A 58 18.85 -1.69 -3.56
N ARG A 59 17.72 -2.39 -3.57
CA ARG A 59 17.64 -3.85 -3.58
C ARG A 59 18.20 -4.46 -4.87
N ASN A 60 17.80 -3.94 -6.03
CA ASN A 60 18.29 -4.44 -7.32
C ASN A 60 19.82 -4.31 -7.46
N GLN A 61 20.42 -3.30 -6.83
CA GLN A 61 21.88 -3.14 -6.82
C GLN A 61 22.61 -4.23 -6.03
N VAL A 62 21.95 -4.81 -5.02
CA VAL A 62 22.56 -5.79 -4.12
C VAL A 62 22.29 -7.21 -4.59
N TYR A 63 21.02 -7.55 -4.86
CA TYR A 63 20.61 -8.94 -5.09
C TYR A 63 20.60 -9.38 -6.54
N ARG A 64 20.57 -8.45 -7.51
CA ARG A 64 20.54 -8.78 -8.94
C ARG A 64 21.94 -8.93 -9.55
N SER A 65 22.98 -9.00 -8.72
CA SER A 65 24.32 -9.29 -9.21
C SER A 65 24.43 -10.79 -9.49
N LYS A 66 25.05 -11.17 -10.60
CA LYS A 66 25.21 -12.60 -10.97
C LYS A 66 25.92 -13.42 -9.89
N GLU A 67 26.85 -12.78 -9.17
CA GLU A 67 27.55 -13.39 -8.04
C GLU A 67 26.58 -13.72 -6.89
N MET A 68 25.72 -12.76 -6.53
CA MET A 68 24.74 -12.96 -5.46
C MET A 68 23.70 -14.00 -5.86
N GLU A 69 23.18 -13.93 -7.08
CA GLU A 69 22.21 -14.92 -7.59
C GLU A 69 22.79 -16.33 -7.53
N GLY A 70 24.06 -16.52 -7.93
CA GLY A 70 24.75 -17.81 -7.83
C GLY A 70 24.97 -18.29 -6.38
N LYS A 71 25.30 -17.38 -5.45
CA LYS A 71 25.42 -17.71 -4.01
C LYS A 71 24.09 -18.14 -3.41
N ILE A 72 23.00 -17.44 -3.76
CA ILE A 72 21.64 -17.76 -3.33
C ILE A 72 21.21 -19.12 -3.90
N GLU A 73 21.48 -19.35 -5.18
CA GLU A 73 21.16 -20.59 -5.87
C GLU A 73 21.86 -21.80 -5.24
N MET A 74 23.17 -21.68 -5.01
CA MET A 74 23.97 -22.72 -4.39
C MET A 74 23.52 -23.01 -2.96
N LEU A 75 23.25 -21.98 -2.15
CA LEU A 75 22.78 -22.15 -0.78
C LEU A 75 21.43 -22.87 -0.75
N HIS A 76 20.49 -22.48 -1.61
CA HIS A 76 19.18 -23.12 -1.67
C HIS A 76 19.28 -24.57 -2.13
N LEU A 77 20.07 -24.86 -3.17
CA LEU A 77 20.26 -26.22 -3.66
C LEU A 77 20.88 -27.11 -2.57
N THR A 78 21.86 -26.60 -1.84
CA THR A 78 22.55 -27.33 -0.76
C THR A 78 21.60 -27.65 0.40
N GLU A 79 20.77 -26.69 0.80
CA GLU A 79 19.92 -26.82 2.00
C GLU A 79 18.57 -27.49 1.72
N THR A 80 18.04 -27.36 0.49
CA THR A 80 16.71 -27.87 0.13
C THR A 80 16.74 -29.06 -0.81
N GLY A 81 17.88 -29.35 -1.45
CA GLY A 81 18.02 -30.37 -2.48
C GLY A 81 17.26 -30.08 -3.77
N ARG A 82 16.84 -28.82 -3.99
CA ARG A 82 16.05 -28.39 -5.16
C ARG A 82 16.68 -27.17 -5.83
N GLU A 83 16.55 -27.11 -7.14
CA GLU A 83 16.91 -25.92 -7.92
C GLU A 83 15.89 -24.79 -7.73
N LEU A 84 16.38 -23.55 -7.70
CA LEU A 84 15.53 -22.36 -7.67
C LEU A 84 14.88 -22.13 -9.04
N ARG A 85 13.71 -22.72 -9.26
CA ARG A 85 12.90 -22.44 -10.46
C ARG A 85 12.16 -21.11 -10.33
N ASN A 86 12.28 -20.26 -11.36
CA ASN A 86 11.44 -19.07 -11.58
C ASN A 86 11.49 -17.99 -10.49
N VAL A 87 12.63 -17.78 -9.84
CA VAL A 87 12.75 -16.66 -8.88
C VAL A 87 13.09 -15.38 -9.63
N ILE A 88 12.04 -14.69 -10.09
CA ILE A 88 12.13 -13.37 -10.70
C ILE A 88 12.60 -12.39 -9.61
N GLY A 89 13.85 -11.95 -9.72
CA GLY A 89 14.45 -10.98 -8.79
C GLY A 89 15.22 -11.57 -7.60
N GLY A 90 15.48 -12.88 -7.59
CA GLY A 90 16.45 -13.54 -6.69
C GLY A 90 16.14 -13.46 -5.18
N TYR A 91 14.87 -13.55 -4.77
CA TYR A 91 14.43 -12.98 -3.49
C TYR A 91 13.57 -13.89 -2.60
N PRO A 92 13.89 -13.98 -1.29
CA PRO A 92 12.85 -14.15 -0.27
C PRO A 92 12.93 -13.20 0.96
N ASP A 93 13.85 -12.23 1.03
CA ASP A 93 14.14 -11.49 2.28
C ASP A 93 14.33 -9.96 2.14
N HIS A 94 13.61 -9.19 2.97
CA HIS A 94 13.64 -7.72 3.10
C HIS A 94 14.87 -7.06 3.77
N GLY A 95 15.97 -7.78 3.99
CA GLY A 95 17.20 -7.19 4.53
C GLY A 95 17.58 -7.64 5.95
N ASN A 96 16.82 -8.58 6.53
CA ASN A 96 16.98 -9.05 7.92
C ASN A 96 17.02 -10.58 8.06
N GLY A 97 17.05 -11.31 6.94
CA GLY A 97 17.04 -12.76 6.89
C GLY A 97 18.37 -13.35 6.45
N ARG A 98 18.30 -14.63 6.06
CA ARG A 98 19.47 -15.48 5.79
C ARG A 98 20.35 -14.99 4.63
N PHE A 99 19.81 -14.20 3.71
CA PHE A 99 20.54 -13.63 2.59
C PHE A 99 21.14 -12.25 2.87
N SER A 100 20.85 -11.71 4.06
CA SER A 100 21.35 -10.42 4.53
C SER A 100 22.50 -10.55 5.53
N THR A 101 23.11 -11.74 5.64
CA THR A 101 24.25 -12.01 6.51
C THR A 101 25.53 -11.38 5.97
N ALA A 102 26.51 -11.20 6.85
CA ALA A 102 27.81 -10.58 6.51
C ALA A 102 28.58 -11.33 5.41
N ASP A 103 28.34 -12.64 5.26
CA ASP A 103 28.96 -13.48 4.23
C ASP A 103 28.36 -13.26 2.84
N MET A 104 27.15 -12.69 2.78
CA MET A 104 26.44 -12.40 1.52
C MET A 104 26.62 -10.95 1.13
N ILE A 105 26.31 -10.01 2.03
CA ILE A 105 26.30 -8.58 1.75
C ILE A 105 27.23 -7.80 2.69
N SER A 106 27.90 -6.79 2.15
CA SER A 106 28.70 -5.87 2.97
C SER A 106 27.82 -5.01 3.88
N TYR A 107 28.35 -4.58 5.02
CA TYR A 107 27.62 -3.69 5.94
C TYR A 107 27.14 -2.40 5.26
N ALA A 108 27.92 -1.82 4.35
CA ALA A 108 27.54 -0.62 3.61
C ALA A 108 26.31 -0.85 2.72
N GLN A 109 26.24 -2.00 2.04
CA GLN A 109 25.08 -2.39 1.23
C GLN A 109 23.86 -2.68 2.11
N TRP A 110 24.05 -3.42 3.20
CA TRP A 110 23.01 -3.70 4.19
C TRP A 110 22.43 -2.40 4.77
N TYR A 111 23.29 -1.47 5.18
CA TYR A 111 22.88 -0.19 5.75
C TYR A 111 22.09 0.65 4.74
N LYS A 112 22.59 0.76 3.50
CA LYS A 112 21.91 1.52 2.42
C LYS A 112 20.53 0.95 2.11
N MET A 113 20.42 -0.37 2.02
CA MET A 113 19.17 -1.06 1.76
C MET A 113 18.19 -0.87 2.92
N ASN A 114 18.61 -1.13 4.15
CA ASN A 114 17.74 -0.98 5.32
C ASN A 114 17.26 0.45 5.52
N ARG A 115 18.11 1.44 5.26
CA ARG A 115 17.71 2.85 5.29
C ARG A 115 16.61 3.15 4.26
N ALA A 116 16.77 2.67 3.02
CA ALA A 116 15.76 2.86 1.96
C ALA A 116 14.44 2.14 2.29
N THR A 117 14.51 0.91 2.79
CA THR A 117 13.33 0.14 3.22
C THR A 117 12.62 0.80 4.40
N ARG A 118 13.35 1.36 5.38
CA ARG A 118 12.77 2.08 6.52
C ARG A 118 12.05 3.35 6.11
N ILE A 119 12.62 4.14 5.18
CA ILE A 119 11.95 5.34 4.66
C ILE A 119 10.60 4.97 4.03
N HIS A 120 10.58 3.95 3.17
CA HIS A 120 9.35 3.51 2.53
C HIS A 120 8.35 2.92 3.54
N ARG A 121 8.82 2.14 4.52
CA ARG A 121 7.94 1.55 5.54
C ARG A 121 7.30 2.61 6.44
N ASN A 122 8.07 3.62 6.88
CA ASN A 122 7.53 4.73 7.64
C ASN A 122 6.44 5.47 6.85
N PHE A 123 6.63 5.65 5.54
CA PHE A 123 5.63 6.23 4.66
C PHE A 123 4.36 5.36 4.57
N LEU A 124 4.53 4.04 4.39
CA LEU A 124 3.41 3.09 4.36
C LEU A 124 2.64 2.99 5.68
N GLU A 125 3.29 3.21 6.83
CA GLU A 125 2.63 3.20 8.13
C GLU A 125 1.72 4.44 8.33
N GLN A 126 2.11 5.58 7.75
CA GLN A 126 1.33 6.82 7.81
C GLN A 126 0.23 6.90 6.74
N LEU A 127 0.43 6.24 5.59
CA LEU A 127 -0.46 6.31 4.44
C LEU A 127 -1.92 5.93 4.75
N PRO A 128 -2.24 4.82 5.46
CA PRO A 128 -3.62 4.45 5.77
C PRO A 128 -4.33 5.52 6.60
N ILE A 129 -3.63 6.12 7.56
CA ILE A 129 -4.17 7.18 8.41
C ILE A 129 -4.49 8.41 7.53
N ALA A 130 -3.54 8.82 6.69
CA ALA A 130 -3.72 9.96 5.79
C ALA A 130 -4.88 9.74 4.80
N VAL A 131 -4.99 8.54 4.21
CA VAL A 131 -6.06 8.19 3.27
C VAL A 131 -7.42 8.16 3.96
N VAL A 132 -7.55 7.51 5.11
CA VAL A 132 -8.82 7.44 5.85
C VAL A 132 -9.27 8.83 6.29
N LEU A 133 -8.37 9.65 6.84
CA LEU A 133 -8.70 11.01 7.23
C LEU A 133 -9.11 11.87 6.02
N THR A 134 -8.45 11.71 4.87
CA THR A 134 -8.82 12.39 3.62
C THR A 134 -10.21 11.97 3.17
N LEU A 135 -10.50 10.67 3.12
CA LEU A 135 -11.81 10.17 2.66
C LEU A 135 -12.95 10.58 3.60
N VAL A 136 -12.75 10.50 4.92
CA VAL A 136 -13.77 10.85 5.93
C VAL A 136 -14.00 12.36 6.00
N SER A 137 -12.93 13.17 6.03
CA SER A 137 -13.08 14.63 6.09
C SER A 137 -13.69 15.19 4.80
N GLY A 138 -13.35 14.60 3.65
CA GLY A 138 -13.88 15.01 2.36
C GLY A 138 -15.39 14.80 2.21
N MET A 139 -16.00 13.90 2.99
CA MET A 139 -17.46 13.70 2.98
C MET A 139 -18.21 14.91 3.52
N GLN A 140 -17.57 15.68 4.41
CA GLN A 140 -18.17 16.87 5.01
C GLN A 140 -17.67 18.14 4.31
N TRP A 141 -16.36 18.26 4.05
CA TRP A 141 -15.72 19.47 3.49
C TRP A 141 -14.78 19.12 2.32
N PRO A 142 -15.32 18.74 1.14
CA PRO A 142 -14.52 18.22 0.03
C PRO A 142 -13.44 19.20 -0.45
N ILE A 143 -13.77 20.49 -0.57
CA ILE A 143 -12.85 21.51 -1.07
C ILE A 143 -11.65 21.72 -0.15
N VAL A 144 -11.91 21.90 1.14
CA VAL A 144 -10.85 22.12 2.14
C VAL A 144 -9.96 20.90 2.24
N THR A 145 -10.55 19.71 2.24
CA THR A 145 -9.82 18.45 2.33
C THR A 145 -8.85 18.28 1.16
N TYR A 146 -9.29 18.42 -0.09
CA TYR A 146 -8.37 18.18 -1.21
C TYR A 146 -7.23 19.21 -1.25
N ILE A 147 -7.48 20.48 -0.89
CA ILE A 147 -6.45 21.54 -0.84
C ILE A 147 -5.42 21.22 0.24
N VAL A 148 -5.87 20.90 1.45
CA VAL A 148 -4.98 20.60 2.58
C VAL A 148 -4.16 19.35 2.26
N THR A 149 -4.78 18.29 1.74
CA THR A 149 -4.06 17.07 1.39
C THR A 149 -3.03 17.32 0.28
N ALA A 150 -3.36 18.10 -0.75
CA ALA A 150 -2.41 18.47 -1.80
C ALA A 150 -1.23 19.32 -1.27
N LEU A 151 -1.50 20.27 -0.37
CA LEU A 151 -0.45 21.08 0.27
C LEU A 151 0.47 20.22 1.15
N LEU A 152 -0.10 19.31 1.94
CA LEU A 152 0.67 18.38 2.77
C LEU A 152 1.58 17.49 1.91
N GLN A 153 1.11 17.03 0.75
CA GLN A 153 1.96 16.31 -0.19
C GLN A 153 3.13 17.18 -0.69
N SER A 154 2.87 18.44 -1.05
CA SER A 154 3.93 19.34 -1.54
C SER A 154 5.00 19.67 -0.49
N LEU A 155 4.68 19.59 0.81
CA LEU A 155 5.61 19.83 1.91
C LEU A 155 6.39 18.57 2.32
N ALA A 156 5.90 17.38 1.95
CA ALA A 156 6.50 16.11 2.33
C ALA A 156 7.58 15.63 1.33
N GLN A 157 7.70 16.27 0.17
CA GLN A 157 8.71 16.01 -0.88
C GLN A 157 9.98 16.82 -0.65
#